data_AF-A0A7X7F1G4-F1
#
_entry.id   AF-A0A7X7F1G4-F1
#
_cell.length_a   1.000
_cell.length_b   1.000
_cell.length_c   1.000
_cell.angle_alpha   90.00
_cell.angle_beta   90.00
_cell.angle_gamma   90.00
#
_symmetry.space_group_name_H-M   'P 1'
#
loop_
_entity.id
_entity.type
_entity.pdbx_description
1 polymer ?
#
loop_
_entity_poly.entity_id
_entity_poly.type
_entity_poly.pdbx_seq_one_letter_code
_entity_poly.pdbx_strand_id
1 'polypeptide(L)'
;MPHRRMSVQRTLKTAWKTLIPAVMVALAAATARAVEMPAGGIGAHRGASMDYPENTLAAFREAIWRGAQQIELDVDITSDGHLVIMHDSTVNRTTNGSGTVSSLTLAQIKQLDAGSWKASRFTGERVPTLGEVLAIMPENVWLNVHMKGSYTATYKTAMEIIAQGREHQAYLAVDASQKAAVLAAEAATGKNLLMCNMDGQRIGTDYVMETINGGFDFLQFKSTSTPPQLPSASDMQLLRNAGVKATYYTGVTGGVLDATKRQYVRDMLARGIEFALIEDMAMGIAVAEEFLYEPVRPKFRDNIHPAALGVNVIVNPGAEIWRDDYRNPTTASLPTSGVILTRDRELYGWNDVVEVTNSPYAAANTPSSALFPAGTFGKNAFIGGYIAGTRWIEQTIDLSSLVDRVDQGLIRFELSGWLGGLSNRQDYTALSASFQDAENHELHVAEVSTLNPEDWSGGTNMVLLSVDGAVPVGARSINIRLSFNGPSGGFANGLADNLSLVLSVAKVPGDVNADGMVDEEDVKRLARHWGATTESPGLTWWEMGDFNSDGKIDARDAAILAAHWGGHRSGEAAAVPEPSAVMLSLAATSILLAMRRRA
;
A
#
# COMPACT_ATOMS: atom_id res chain seq x y z
N MET A 1 19.62 72.37 -33.92
CA MET A 1 18.89 71.20 -33.38
C MET A 1 19.38 69.96 -34.09
N PRO A 2 20.03 69.02 -33.38
CA PRO A 2 19.48 67.67 -33.31
C PRO A 2 19.68 66.93 -31.95
N HIS A 3 18.72 66.04 -31.70
CA HIS A 3 18.74 64.74 -30.98
C HIS A 3 19.50 64.53 -29.66
N ARG A 4 18.70 64.38 -28.58
CA ARG A 4 19.06 63.67 -27.35
C ARG A 4 18.30 62.33 -27.32
N ARG A 5 18.96 61.21 -27.67
CA ARG A 5 18.45 59.85 -27.40
C ARG A 5 19.02 59.40 -26.06
N MET A 6 18.19 59.35 -25.02
CA MET A 6 18.53 58.79 -23.72
C MET A 6 17.76 57.49 -23.47
N SER A 7 18.53 56.41 -23.31
CA SER A 7 18.30 55.21 -22.49
C SER A 7 16.92 54.51 -22.53
N VAL A 8 16.71 53.65 -23.52
CA VAL A 8 15.74 52.53 -23.46
C VAL A 8 16.39 51.23 -22.92
N GLN A 9 17.71 51.19 -22.76
CA GLN A 9 18.44 49.95 -22.44
C GLN A 9 18.51 49.56 -20.95
N ARG A 10 18.12 50.43 -20.00
CA ARG A 10 18.18 50.10 -18.56
C ARG A 10 16.90 49.48 -17.99
N THR A 11 15.76 49.62 -18.66
CA THR A 11 14.47 49.07 -18.20
C THR A 11 14.25 47.61 -18.60
N LEU A 12 14.95 47.12 -19.63
CA LEU A 12 14.81 45.74 -20.14
C LEU A 12 15.63 44.70 -19.35
N LYS A 13 16.72 45.11 -18.67
CA LYS A 13 17.58 44.17 -17.93
C LYS A 13 17.01 43.75 -16.56
N THR A 14 16.09 44.52 -15.99
CA THR A 14 15.46 44.21 -14.69
C THR A 14 14.24 43.31 -14.86
N ALA A 15 13.50 43.44 -15.97
CA ALA A 15 12.35 42.56 -16.27
C ALA A 15 12.78 41.11 -16.59
N TRP A 16 13.97 40.90 -17.16
CA TRP A 16 14.48 39.56 -17.49
C TRP A 16 14.97 38.75 -16.29
N LYS A 17 15.24 39.36 -15.12
CA LYS A 17 15.67 38.64 -13.91
C LYS A 17 14.51 38.15 -13.02
N THR A 18 13.30 38.67 -13.21
CA THR A 18 12.09 38.27 -12.47
C THR A 18 11.16 37.36 -13.26
N LEU A 19 11.26 37.34 -14.59
CA LEU A 19 10.44 36.48 -15.45
C LEU A 19 10.96 35.03 -15.56
N ILE A 20 12.26 34.78 -15.40
CA ILE A 20 12.83 33.42 -15.51
C ILE A 20 12.44 32.52 -14.31
N PRO A 21 12.46 32.98 -13.03
CA PRO A 21 11.96 32.14 -11.94
C PRO A 21 10.46 31.90 -12.03
N ALA A 22 9.67 32.89 -12.46
CA ALA A 22 8.21 32.76 -12.56
C ALA A 22 7.78 31.83 -13.71
N VAL A 23 8.51 31.82 -14.83
CA VAL A 23 8.26 30.90 -15.95
C VAL A 23 8.80 29.49 -15.65
N MET A 24 9.90 29.35 -14.89
CA MET A 24 10.40 28.04 -14.45
C MET A 24 9.53 27.42 -13.34
N VAL A 25 8.95 28.23 -12.44
CA VAL A 25 7.94 27.77 -11.46
C VAL A 25 6.61 27.43 -12.15
N ALA A 26 6.23 28.17 -13.20
CA ALA A 26 5.04 27.86 -13.99
C ALA A 26 5.22 26.66 -14.93
N LEU A 27 6.44 26.38 -15.42
CA LEU A 27 6.74 25.15 -16.17
C LEU A 27 6.91 23.93 -15.27
N ALA A 28 7.36 24.07 -14.02
CA ALA A 28 7.33 22.97 -13.05
C ALA A 28 5.89 22.64 -12.59
N ALA A 29 4.96 23.61 -12.67
CA ALA A 29 3.54 23.43 -12.35
C ALA A 29 2.71 22.86 -13.52
N ALA A 30 3.29 22.68 -14.71
CA ALA A 30 2.71 21.93 -15.81
C ALA A 30 3.58 20.67 -16.00
N THR A 31 3.31 19.54 -15.36
CA THR A 31 2.16 18.68 -15.63
C THR A 31 1.85 17.74 -14.45
N ALA A 32 1.31 18.22 -13.34
CA ALA A 32 0.50 17.33 -12.49
C ALA A 32 -0.82 17.12 -13.24
N ARG A 33 -0.88 16.11 -14.12
CA ARG A 33 -2.14 15.73 -14.76
C ARG A 33 -3.06 15.31 -13.64
N ALA A 34 -4.10 16.11 -13.36
CA ALA A 34 -5.09 15.80 -12.34
C ALA A 34 -5.54 14.35 -12.54
N VAL A 35 -5.36 13.52 -11.50
CA VAL A 35 -5.73 12.12 -11.55
C VAL A 35 -7.25 12.06 -11.67
N GLU A 36 -7.73 11.54 -12.81
CA GLU A 36 -9.16 11.42 -13.05
C GLU A 36 -9.75 10.36 -12.11
N MET A 37 -10.64 10.81 -11.23
CA MET A 37 -11.31 9.96 -10.26
C MET A 37 -12.60 9.39 -10.84
N PRO A 38 -13.00 8.14 -10.50
CA PRO A 38 -14.27 7.57 -10.93
C PRO A 38 -15.46 8.43 -10.51
N ALA A 39 -16.43 8.63 -11.42
CA ALA A 39 -17.63 9.42 -11.14
C ALA A 39 -18.62 8.69 -10.21
N GLY A 40 -18.60 7.36 -10.21
CA GLY A 40 -19.45 6.46 -9.43
C GLY A 40 -19.11 4.99 -9.75
N GLY A 41 -19.83 4.04 -9.17
CA GLY A 41 -19.67 2.61 -9.38
C GLY A 41 -19.79 1.80 -8.08
N ILE A 42 -18.86 0.88 -7.87
CA ILE A 42 -18.85 -0.06 -6.75
C ILE A 42 -17.82 0.35 -5.69
N GLY A 43 -18.27 0.35 -4.44
CA GLY A 43 -17.41 0.42 -3.25
C GLY A 43 -17.13 -0.97 -2.69
N ALA A 44 -15.87 -1.36 -2.62
CA ALA A 44 -15.44 -2.61 -2.00
C ALA A 44 -15.46 -2.49 -0.48
N HIS A 45 -16.51 -3.01 0.17
CA HIS A 45 -16.70 -2.95 1.62
C HIS A 45 -15.63 -3.80 2.32
N ARG A 46 -14.69 -3.15 3.02
CA ARG A 46 -13.52 -3.78 3.66
C ARG A 46 -12.63 -4.55 2.66
N GLY A 47 -12.55 -4.07 1.42
CA GLY A 47 -11.96 -4.77 0.29
C GLY A 47 -12.90 -5.80 -0.35
N ALA A 48 -12.37 -6.78 -1.09
CA ALA A 48 -13.16 -7.86 -1.69
C ALA A 48 -13.56 -8.93 -0.66
N SER A 49 -14.19 -8.48 0.42
CA SER A 49 -14.35 -9.18 1.68
C SER A 49 -15.28 -10.40 1.63
N MET A 50 -15.98 -10.64 0.53
CA MET A 50 -16.69 -11.91 0.33
C MET A 50 -15.72 -13.09 0.25
N ASP A 51 -14.73 -13.00 -0.65
CA ASP A 51 -13.80 -14.09 -0.97
C ASP A 51 -12.45 -13.98 -0.24
N TYR A 52 -12.13 -12.78 0.29
CA TYR A 52 -10.86 -12.45 0.94
C TYR A 52 -11.07 -11.99 2.39
N PRO A 53 -10.11 -12.18 3.29
CA PRO A 53 -10.25 -11.76 4.68
C PRO A 53 -10.38 -10.23 4.74
N GLU A 54 -11.47 -9.75 5.32
CA GLU A 54 -11.80 -8.33 5.37
C GLU A 54 -10.67 -7.48 5.97
N ASN A 55 -10.50 -6.25 5.48
CA ASN A 55 -9.52 -5.28 6.01
C ASN A 55 -8.05 -5.75 5.98
N THR A 56 -7.68 -6.63 5.04
CA THR A 56 -6.29 -7.08 4.80
C THR A 56 -5.73 -6.53 3.50
N LEU A 57 -4.40 -6.53 3.36
CA LEU A 57 -3.76 -6.19 2.08
C LEU A 57 -4.23 -7.11 0.94
N ALA A 58 -4.47 -8.40 1.22
CA ALA A 58 -5.02 -9.32 0.24
C ALA A 58 -6.41 -8.89 -0.27
N ALA A 59 -7.33 -8.51 0.62
CA ALA A 59 -8.66 -8.07 0.21
C ALA A 59 -8.64 -6.74 -0.56
N PHE A 60 -7.74 -5.82 -0.21
CA PHE A 60 -7.57 -4.56 -0.93
C PHE A 60 -6.95 -4.76 -2.32
N ARG A 61 -5.90 -5.60 -2.43
CA ARG A 61 -5.31 -5.97 -3.72
C ARG A 61 -6.33 -6.63 -4.64
N GLU A 62 -7.17 -7.52 -4.13
CA GLU A 62 -8.26 -8.11 -4.91
C GLU A 62 -9.28 -7.06 -5.37
N ALA A 63 -9.66 -6.11 -4.50
CA ALA A 63 -10.60 -5.05 -4.88
C ALA A 63 -10.03 -4.15 -5.98
N ILE A 64 -8.75 -3.77 -5.88
CA ILE A 64 -8.02 -3.05 -6.93
C ILE A 64 -8.02 -3.88 -8.22
N TRP A 65 -7.71 -5.17 -8.14
CA TRP A 65 -7.70 -6.07 -9.30
C TRP A 65 -9.06 -6.13 -9.99
N ARG A 66 -10.14 -6.28 -9.23
CA ARG A 66 -11.50 -6.32 -9.81
C ARG A 66 -11.97 -4.96 -10.35
N GLY A 67 -11.16 -3.92 -10.25
CA GLY A 67 -11.44 -2.60 -10.81
C GLY A 67 -12.46 -1.82 -9.98
N ALA A 68 -12.45 -1.98 -8.66
CA ALA A 68 -13.31 -1.21 -7.76
C ALA A 68 -13.14 0.29 -7.97
N GLN A 69 -14.25 1.03 -8.08
CA GLN A 69 -14.23 2.50 -8.18
C GLN A 69 -13.97 3.16 -6.82
N GLN A 70 -14.31 2.46 -5.74
CA GLN A 70 -14.05 2.86 -4.37
C GLN A 70 -13.65 1.64 -3.54
N ILE A 71 -12.79 1.84 -2.54
CA ILE A 71 -12.49 0.84 -1.51
C ILE A 71 -12.79 1.46 -0.15
N GLU A 72 -13.56 0.73 0.66
CA GLU A 72 -13.81 1.10 2.05
C GLU A 72 -12.93 0.28 2.98
N LEU A 73 -12.46 0.94 4.04
CA LEU A 73 -11.59 0.37 5.06
C LEU A 73 -11.90 0.98 6.43
N ASP A 74 -11.74 0.20 7.48
CA ASP A 74 -12.02 0.63 8.86
C ASP A 74 -10.72 0.94 9.61
N VAL A 75 -10.63 2.12 10.23
CA VAL A 75 -9.44 2.52 11.01
C VAL A 75 -9.73 2.56 12.50
N ASP A 76 -8.89 1.89 13.26
CA ASP A 76 -8.83 1.98 14.72
C ASP A 76 -7.38 2.23 15.20
N ILE A 77 -7.19 2.44 16.50
CA ILE A 77 -5.90 2.81 17.10
C ILE A 77 -5.51 1.85 18.23
N THR A 78 -4.25 1.42 18.18
CA THR A 78 -3.58 0.57 19.19
C THR A 78 -3.27 1.34 20.47
N SER A 79 -2.93 0.61 21.54
CA SER A 79 -2.55 1.17 22.85
C SER A 79 -1.29 2.05 22.82
N ASP A 80 -0.36 1.78 21.90
CA ASP A 80 0.85 2.56 21.61
C ASP A 80 0.64 3.60 20.51
N GLY A 81 -0.60 3.76 20.02
CA GLY A 81 -1.02 4.89 19.21
C GLY A 81 -0.78 4.74 17.70
N HIS A 82 -0.53 3.54 17.19
CA HIS A 82 -0.46 3.23 15.76
C HIS A 82 -1.86 2.96 15.18
N LEU A 83 -2.09 3.45 13.96
CA LEU A 83 -3.33 3.24 13.21
C LEU A 83 -3.31 1.87 12.55
N VAL A 84 -4.32 1.04 12.84
CA VAL A 84 -4.49 -0.30 12.29
C VAL A 84 -5.83 -0.40 11.57
N ILE A 85 -5.90 -1.28 10.58
CA ILE A 85 -7.12 -1.49 9.81
C ILE A 85 -7.90 -2.66 10.41
N MET A 86 -9.00 -2.33 11.08
CA MET A 86 -9.85 -3.31 11.76
C MET A 86 -11.25 -2.77 11.96
N HIS A 87 -12.26 -3.59 11.69
CA HIS A 87 -13.66 -3.21 11.86
C HIS A 87 -14.13 -3.31 13.30
N ASP A 88 -13.89 -4.46 13.93
CA ASP A 88 -14.37 -4.74 15.28
C ASP A 88 -13.46 -4.05 16.30
N SER A 89 -14.00 -3.65 17.44
CA SER A 89 -13.19 -3.11 18.55
C SER A 89 -12.30 -4.18 19.22
N THR A 90 -12.47 -5.44 18.84
CA THR A 90 -11.69 -6.60 19.31
C THR A 90 -11.09 -7.38 18.15
N VAL A 91 -9.91 -7.96 18.36
CA VAL A 91 -9.25 -8.80 17.34
C VAL A 91 -9.89 -10.19 17.18
N ASN A 92 -10.83 -10.55 18.04
CA ASN A 92 -11.28 -11.93 18.26
C ASN A 92 -11.91 -12.62 17.03
N ARG A 93 -12.70 -11.89 16.23
CA ARG A 93 -13.51 -12.51 15.17
C ARG A 93 -12.70 -12.82 13.91
N THR A 94 -11.80 -11.90 13.55
CA THR A 94 -11.08 -11.92 12.27
C THR A 94 -9.59 -12.19 12.43
N THR A 95 -9.16 -12.66 13.60
CA THR A 95 -7.78 -13.10 13.83
C THR A 95 -7.74 -14.33 14.73
N ASN A 96 -6.55 -14.89 14.94
CA ASN A 96 -6.29 -15.93 15.94
C ASN A 96 -6.02 -15.39 17.36
N GLY A 97 -6.13 -14.08 17.58
CA GLY A 97 -5.88 -13.42 18.86
C GLY A 97 -7.12 -13.19 19.72
N SER A 98 -6.94 -12.55 20.87
CA SER A 98 -8.04 -12.05 21.68
C SER A 98 -7.70 -10.73 22.39
N GLY A 99 -8.70 -9.89 22.64
CA GLY A 99 -8.55 -8.59 23.32
C GLY A 99 -9.08 -7.42 22.50
N THR A 100 -9.14 -6.23 23.11
CA THR A 100 -9.53 -5.01 22.40
C THR A 100 -8.34 -4.44 21.65
N VAL A 101 -8.56 -3.85 20.47
CA VAL A 101 -7.50 -3.18 19.68
C VAL A 101 -6.77 -2.13 20.53
N SER A 102 -7.53 -1.34 21.27
CA SER A 102 -7.02 -0.30 22.19
C SER A 102 -6.24 -0.81 23.40
N SER A 103 -6.22 -2.12 23.65
CA SER A 103 -5.42 -2.76 24.72
C SER A 103 -4.15 -3.44 24.22
N LEU A 104 -4.03 -3.59 22.90
CA LEU A 104 -2.91 -4.24 22.25
C LEU A 104 -2.01 -3.20 21.59
N THR A 105 -0.72 -3.49 21.54
CA THR A 105 0.27 -2.71 20.81
C THR A 105 0.34 -3.12 19.35
N LEU A 106 0.98 -2.31 18.50
CA LEU A 106 1.15 -2.66 17.09
C LEU A 106 1.88 -4.00 16.91
N ALA A 107 3.00 -4.24 17.61
CA ALA A 107 3.75 -5.48 17.40
C ALA A 107 2.95 -6.72 17.85
N GLN A 108 2.15 -6.62 18.92
CA GLN A 108 1.24 -7.70 19.31
C GLN A 108 0.19 -7.97 18.24
N ILE A 109 -0.44 -6.93 17.68
CA ILE A 109 -1.41 -7.07 16.60
C ILE A 109 -0.76 -7.66 15.33
N LYS A 110 0.47 -7.26 15.01
CA LYS A 110 1.22 -7.74 13.84
C LYS A 110 1.60 -9.22 13.91
N GLN A 111 1.64 -9.82 15.10
CA GLN A 111 1.87 -11.27 15.26
C GLN A 111 0.62 -12.11 14.93
N LEU A 112 -0.56 -11.50 14.89
CA LEU A 112 -1.81 -12.21 14.67
C LEU A 112 -1.96 -12.64 13.20
N ASP A 113 -2.56 -13.81 13.00
CA ASP A 113 -3.02 -14.27 11.70
C ASP A 113 -4.43 -13.74 11.47
N ALA A 114 -4.58 -12.86 10.48
CA ALA A 114 -5.82 -12.19 10.10
C ALA A 114 -6.53 -12.84 8.89
N GLY A 115 -6.03 -13.98 8.38
CA GLY A 115 -6.52 -14.59 7.14
C GLY A 115 -7.05 -16.01 7.29
N SER A 116 -6.46 -16.82 8.17
CA SER A 116 -6.79 -18.25 8.35
C SER A 116 -8.27 -18.51 8.64
N TRP A 117 -8.94 -17.59 9.33
CA TRP A 117 -10.38 -17.70 9.63
C TRP A 117 -11.27 -17.65 8.37
N LYS A 118 -10.81 -17.00 7.30
CA LYS A 118 -11.53 -16.92 6.02
C LYS A 118 -11.29 -18.17 5.19
N ALA A 119 -10.02 -18.57 5.04
CA ALA A 119 -9.60 -19.80 4.37
C ALA A 119 -8.14 -20.08 4.68
N SER A 120 -7.74 -21.36 4.67
CA SER A 120 -6.34 -21.78 4.85
C SER A 120 -5.39 -21.15 3.83
N ARG A 121 -5.90 -20.76 2.65
CA ARG A 121 -5.08 -20.10 1.63
C ARG A 121 -4.59 -18.69 2.02
N PHE A 122 -5.10 -18.12 3.10
CA PHE A 122 -4.70 -16.80 3.61
C PHE A 122 -3.91 -16.90 4.92
N THR A 123 -3.36 -18.08 5.22
CA THR A 123 -2.54 -18.28 6.42
C THR A 123 -1.36 -17.30 6.39
N GLY A 124 -1.13 -16.61 7.51
CA GLY A 124 -0.04 -15.64 7.65
C GLY A 124 -0.36 -14.22 7.17
N GLU A 125 -1.54 -13.95 6.59
CA GLU A 125 -2.02 -12.58 6.39
C GLU A 125 -2.04 -11.83 7.73
N ARG A 126 -1.61 -10.57 7.73
CA ARG A 126 -1.47 -9.74 8.94
C ARG A 126 -2.48 -8.61 8.94
N VAL A 127 -2.83 -8.13 10.13
CA VAL A 127 -3.55 -6.87 10.28
C VAL A 127 -2.64 -5.74 9.75
N PRO A 128 -3.07 -4.97 8.73
CA PRO A 128 -2.26 -3.89 8.21
C PRO A 128 -2.44 -2.61 9.03
N THR A 129 -1.44 -1.74 8.96
CA THR A 129 -1.52 -0.35 9.38
C THR A 129 -2.17 0.49 8.28
N LEU A 130 -2.68 1.67 8.63
CA LEU A 130 -3.17 2.60 7.61
C LEU A 130 -2.07 2.96 6.59
N GLY A 131 -0.84 3.16 7.07
CA GLY A 131 0.29 3.54 6.21
C GLY A 131 0.59 2.50 5.13
N GLU A 132 0.60 1.22 5.49
CA GLU A 132 0.80 0.10 4.55
C GLU A 132 -0.36 -0.01 3.55
N VAL A 133 -1.59 0.24 3.99
CA VAL A 133 -2.75 0.24 3.08
C VAL A 133 -2.65 1.38 2.08
N LEU A 134 -2.42 2.62 2.54
CA LEU A 134 -2.27 3.77 1.64
C LEU A 134 -1.08 3.62 0.68
N ALA A 135 -0.02 2.91 1.06
CA ALA A 135 1.13 2.62 0.21
C ALA A 135 0.76 1.77 -1.02
N ILE A 136 -0.12 0.77 -0.86
CA ILE A 136 -0.52 -0.11 -1.98
C ILE A 136 -1.66 0.46 -2.83
N MET A 137 -2.29 1.57 -2.41
CA MET A 137 -3.47 2.09 -3.10
C MET A 137 -3.08 2.83 -4.40
N PRO A 138 -3.79 2.59 -5.51
CA PRO A 138 -3.65 3.41 -6.71
C PRO A 138 -4.19 4.83 -6.47
N GLU A 139 -3.69 5.79 -7.22
CA GLU A 139 -4.03 7.21 -7.11
C GLU A 139 -5.45 7.55 -7.60
N ASN A 140 -6.06 6.66 -8.38
CA ASN A 140 -7.35 6.87 -9.05
C ASN A 140 -8.48 5.94 -8.56
N VAL A 141 -8.40 5.51 -7.29
CA VAL A 141 -9.49 4.78 -6.61
C VAL A 141 -9.88 5.57 -5.36
N TRP A 142 -11.18 5.81 -5.18
CA TRP A 142 -11.67 6.48 -3.98
C TRP A 142 -11.43 5.63 -2.74
N LEU A 143 -11.01 6.25 -1.64
CA LEU A 143 -10.81 5.60 -0.35
C LEU A 143 -11.86 6.13 0.64
N ASN A 144 -12.79 5.26 1.02
CA ASN A 144 -13.74 5.52 2.08
C ASN A 144 -13.12 5.06 3.41
N VAL A 145 -12.59 6.01 4.18
CA VAL A 145 -11.86 5.73 5.42
C VAL A 145 -12.82 5.84 6.60
N HIS A 146 -13.36 4.70 7.02
CA HIS A 146 -14.35 4.63 8.09
C HIS A 146 -13.69 4.67 9.46
N MET A 147 -13.97 5.73 10.22
CA MET A 147 -13.40 5.89 11.55
C MET A 147 -14.14 5.05 12.59
N LYS A 148 -13.48 4.02 13.16
CA LYS A 148 -13.94 3.32 14.38
C LYS A 148 -13.51 4.04 15.65
N GLY A 149 -12.36 4.70 15.58
CA GLY A 149 -11.64 5.24 16.73
C GLY A 149 -12.12 6.60 17.24
N SER A 150 -11.42 7.09 18.26
CA SER A 150 -11.66 8.38 18.92
C SER A 150 -11.16 9.58 18.12
N TYR A 151 -11.39 10.80 18.62
CA TYR A 151 -10.79 12.04 18.12
C TYR A 151 -9.29 11.91 17.78
N THR A 152 -8.52 11.23 18.63
CA THR A 152 -7.07 11.03 18.42
C THR A 152 -6.78 10.15 17.21
N ALA A 153 -7.56 9.07 17.02
CA ALA A 153 -7.43 8.21 15.85
C ALA A 153 -7.77 9.00 14.58
N THR A 154 -8.87 9.76 14.58
CA THR A 154 -9.28 10.56 13.42
C THR A 154 -8.25 11.64 13.06
N TYR A 155 -7.70 12.36 14.04
CA TYR A 155 -6.66 13.36 13.79
C TYR A 155 -5.41 12.70 13.17
N LYS A 156 -4.96 11.57 13.73
CA LYS A 156 -3.80 10.84 13.19
C LYS A 156 -4.08 10.30 11.78
N THR A 157 -5.27 9.78 11.51
CA THR A 157 -5.67 9.33 10.17
C THR A 157 -5.63 10.48 9.16
N ALA A 158 -6.16 11.65 9.53
CA ALA A 158 -6.11 12.84 8.69
C ALA A 158 -4.66 13.25 8.38
N MET A 159 -3.79 13.27 9.39
CA MET A 159 -2.37 13.58 9.23
C MET A 159 -1.66 12.55 8.35
N GLU A 160 -1.96 11.25 8.47
CA GLU A 160 -1.38 10.20 7.63
C GLU A 160 -1.83 10.35 6.17
N ILE A 161 -3.12 10.63 5.91
CA ILE A 161 -3.64 10.91 4.56
C ILE A 161 -2.90 12.10 3.93
N ILE A 162 -2.69 13.18 4.69
CA ILE A 162 -1.96 14.37 4.23
C ILE A 162 -0.49 14.05 3.99
N ALA A 163 0.17 13.37 4.93
CA ALA A 163 1.59 13.02 4.83
C ALA A 163 1.84 12.14 3.59
N GLN A 164 0.90 11.24 3.30
CA GLN A 164 0.95 10.40 2.12
C GLN A 164 0.49 11.11 0.86
N GLY A 165 -0.03 12.34 0.87
CA GLY A 165 -0.53 13.01 -0.34
C GLY A 165 -1.78 12.33 -0.94
N ARG A 166 -2.71 11.88 -0.09
CA ARG A 166 -3.92 11.13 -0.46
C ARG A 166 -5.20 11.96 -0.35
N GLU A 167 -5.09 13.25 -0.09
CA GLU A 167 -6.23 14.15 0.17
C GLU A 167 -7.21 14.24 -1.00
N HIS A 168 -6.75 13.99 -2.23
CA HIS A 168 -7.58 14.05 -3.45
C HIS A 168 -8.52 12.85 -3.62
N GLN A 169 -8.22 11.71 -3.00
CA GLN A 169 -8.93 10.45 -3.20
C GLN A 169 -9.48 9.83 -1.91
N ALA A 170 -8.96 10.23 -0.74
CA ALA A 170 -9.40 9.69 0.54
C ALA A 170 -10.36 10.65 1.23
N TYR A 171 -11.50 10.12 1.68
CA TYR A 171 -12.43 10.84 2.53
C TYR A 171 -12.62 10.11 3.85
N LEU A 172 -12.71 10.88 4.94
CA LEU A 172 -12.93 10.33 6.26
C LEU A 172 -14.45 10.25 6.51
N ALA A 173 -14.96 9.04 6.71
CA ALA A 173 -16.34 8.83 7.13
C ALA A 173 -16.44 8.95 8.65
N VAL A 174 -17.07 10.05 9.08
CA VAL A 174 -16.98 10.59 10.44
C VAL A 174 -18.33 10.98 11.02
N ASP A 175 -18.43 10.87 12.33
CA ASP A 175 -19.46 11.51 13.14
C ASP A 175 -19.11 13.00 13.45
N ALA A 176 -20.02 13.71 14.10
CA ALA A 176 -19.86 15.11 14.46
C ALA A 176 -18.62 15.37 15.34
N SER A 177 -18.28 14.45 16.24
CA SER A 177 -17.13 14.57 17.13
C SER A 177 -15.80 14.36 16.40
N GLN A 178 -15.77 13.40 15.48
CA GLN A 178 -14.63 13.06 14.65
C GLN A 178 -14.37 14.12 13.58
N LYS A 179 -15.42 14.76 13.06
CA LYS A 179 -15.28 15.93 12.17
C LYS A 179 -14.41 17.03 12.77
N ALA A 180 -14.56 17.31 14.07
CA ALA A 180 -13.74 18.31 14.74
C ALA A 180 -12.24 17.96 14.72
N ALA A 181 -11.88 16.68 14.68
CA ALA A 181 -10.49 16.23 14.55
C ALA A 181 -9.96 16.46 13.14
N VAL A 182 -10.79 16.22 12.11
CA VAL A 182 -10.43 16.52 10.70
C VAL A 182 -10.15 18.00 10.54
N LEU A 183 -11.08 18.87 10.98
CA LEU A 183 -10.92 20.32 10.91
C LEU A 183 -9.67 20.82 11.65
N ALA A 184 -9.31 20.19 12.76
CA ALA A 184 -8.08 20.52 13.48
C ALA A 184 -6.82 20.13 12.70
N ALA A 185 -6.83 19.01 11.98
CA ALA A 185 -5.73 18.60 11.11
C ALA A 185 -5.61 19.54 9.89
N GLU A 186 -6.74 19.93 9.28
CA GLU A 186 -6.75 20.93 8.21
C GLU A 186 -6.18 22.27 8.69
N ALA A 187 -6.60 22.75 9.86
CA ALA A 187 -6.09 23.99 10.45
C ALA A 187 -4.58 23.92 10.75
N ALA A 188 -4.07 22.75 11.15
CA ALA A 188 -2.65 22.54 11.47
C ALA A 188 -1.76 22.48 10.22
N THR A 189 -2.31 22.08 9.06
CA THR A 189 -1.53 21.78 7.84
C THR A 189 -1.83 22.72 6.68
N GLY A 190 -2.96 23.43 6.71
CA GLY A 190 -3.48 24.21 5.59
C GLY A 190 -3.98 23.37 4.41
N LYS A 191 -4.16 22.06 4.61
CA LYS A 191 -4.69 21.13 3.60
C LYS A 191 -6.18 20.91 3.82
N ASN A 192 -6.94 20.78 2.73
CA ASN A 192 -8.35 20.42 2.80
C ASN A 192 -8.50 18.91 2.62
N LEU A 193 -9.36 18.30 3.42
CA LEU A 193 -9.69 16.88 3.42
C LEU A 193 -11.16 16.68 3.11
N LEU A 194 -11.46 15.56 2.46
CA LEU A 194 -12.81 15.18 2.13
C LEU A 194 -13.46 14.47 3.32
N MET A 195 -14.75 14.73 3.57
CA MET A 195 -15.49 14.12 4.69
C MET A 195 -16.80 13.49 4.24
N CYS A 196 -17.13 12.33 4.81
CA CYS A 196 -18.42 11.67 4.65
C CYS A 196 -19.21 11.74 5.96
N ASN A 197 -20.45 12.22 5.88
CA ASN A 197 -21.34 12.25 7.05
C ASN A 197 -21.82 10.84 7.41
N MET A 198 -21.63 10.47 8.68
CA MET A 198 -22.05 9.20 9.27
C MET A 198 -23.02 9.35 10.46
N ASP A 199 -23.42 10.56 10.86
CA ASP A 199 -24.17 10.85 12.11
C ASP A 199 -25.61 10.30 12.17
N GLY A 200 -26.10 9.66 11.12
CA GLY A 200 -27.42 9.06 11.14
C GLY A 200 -27.64 7.92 10.17
N GLN A 201 -26.90 7.90 9.06
CA GLN A 201 -26.98 6.90 7.99
C GLN A 201 -28.42 6.54 7.57
N ARG A 202 -29.37 7.47 7.72
CA ARG A 202 -30.81 7.22 7.58
C ARG A 202 -31.30 7.65 6.21
N ILE A 203 -32.43 7.11 5.78
CA ILE A 203 -33.08 7.54 4.54
C ILE A 203 -34.05 8.68 4.86
N GLY A 204 -33.75 9.91 4.40
CA GLY A 204 -34.64 11.05 4.59
C GLY A 204 -34.02 12.39 4.17
N THR A 205 -34.88 13.34 3.79
CA THR A 205 -34.49 14.70 3.39
C THR A 205 -33.80 15.47 4.51
N ASP A 206 -34.17 15.22 5.76
CA ASP A 206 -33.56 15.81 6.95
C ASP A 206 -32.05 15.49 7.02
N TYR A 207 -31.68 14.22 6.83
CA TYR A 207 -30.28 13.80 6.83
C TYR A 207 -29.49 14.35 5.63
N VAL A 208 -30.14 14.44 4.47
CA VAL A 208 -29.57 15.11 3.30
C VAL A 208 -29.28 16.58 3.59
N MET A 209 -30.23 17.30 4.17
CA MET A 209 -30.03 18.71 4.50
C MET A 209 -29.02 18.93 5.62
N GLU A 210 -28.97 18.05 6.63
CA GLU A 210 -27.92 18.06 7.66
C GLU A 210 -26.52 17.92 7.04
N THR A 211 -26.38 17.02 6.06
CA THR A 211 -25.12 16.79 5.34
C THR A 211 -24.70 18.02 4.54
N ILE A 212 -25.63 18.57 3.74
CA ILE A 212 -25.38 19.74 2.91
C ILE A 212 -25.02 20.95 3.77
N ASN A 213 -25.82 21.23 4.81
CA ASN A 213 -25.58 22.36 5.71
C ASN A 213 -24.33 22.16 6.57
N GLY A 214 -23.95 20.91 6.83
CA GLY A 214 -22.71 20.54 7.48
C GLY A 214 -21.48 20.79 6.60
N GLY A 215 -21.62 20.95 5.29
CA GLY A 215 -20.48 21.09 4.38
C GLY A 215 -19.67 19.80 4.26
N PHE A 216 -20.33 18.64 4.22
CA PHE A 216 -19.70 17.37 3.90
C PHE A 216 -19.65 17.14 2.38
N ASP A 217 -18.61 16.48 1.90
CA ASP A 217 -18.43 16.13 0.48
C ASP A 217 -19.18 14.84 0.12
N PHE A 218 -19.37 13.97 1.10
CA PHE A 218 -20.07 12.70 0.95
C PHE A 218 -21.12 12.51 2.06
N LEU A 219 -22.10 11.64 1.79
CA LEU A 219 -22.99 11.07 2.80
C LEU A 219 -23.10 9.57 2.57
N GLN A 220 -23.19 8.80 3.66
CA GLN A 220 -23.50 7.39 3.59
C GLN A 220 -24.95 7.13 4.01
N PHE A 221 -25.75 6.56 3.12
CA PHE A 221 -27.03 5.95 3.44
C PHE A 221 -26.84 4.51 3.94
N LYS A 222 -27.74 4.07 4.82
CA LYS A 222 -27.84 2.68 5.25
C LYS A 222 -29.30 2.27 5.38
N SER A 223 -29.62 1.05 4.93
CA SER A 223 -30.91 0.43 5.20
C SER A 223 -30.76 -1.06 5.29
N THR A 224 -31.17 -1.65 6.42
CA THR A 224 -31.15 -3.11 6.64
C THR A 224 -32.50 -3.75 6.34
N SER A 225 -33.45 -3.03 5.73
CA SER A 225 -34.75 -3.58 5.35
C SER A 225 -34.61 -4.50 4.13
N THR A 226 -35.59 -5.38 3.92
CA THR A 226 -35.67 -6.23 2.73
C THR A 226 -37.05 -6.07 2.08
N PRO A 227 -37.16 -5.39 0.92
CA PRO A 227 -36.08 -4.75 0.16
C PRO A 227 -35.48 -3.51 0.87
N PRO A 228 -34.22 -3.12 0.57
CA PRO A 228 -33.61 -1.91 1.11
C PRO A 228 -34.38 -0.65 0.70
N GLN A 229 -34.57 0.28 1.64
CA GLN A 229 -35.23 1.55 1.35
C GLN A 229 -34.27 2.50 0.62
N LEU A 230 -34.66 3.04 -0.53
CA LEU A 230 -33.86 4.01 -1.28
C LEU A 230 -34.25 5.46 -0.96
N PRO A 231 -33.28 6.40 -0.98
CA PRO A 231 -33.57 7.85 -0.86
C PRO A 231 -34.42 8.32 -2.03
N SER A 232 -35.25 9.34 -1.83
CA SER A 232 -36.12 9.84 -2.90
C SER A 232 -35.32 10.44 -4.07
N ALA A 233 -35.91 10.53 -5.26
CA ALA A 233 -35.25 11.17 -6.40
C ALA A 233 -34.97 12.67 -6.13
N SER A 234 -35.84 13.33 -5.36
CA SER A 234 -35.64 14.71 -4.90
C SER A 234 -34.45 14.83 -3.95
N ASP A 235 -34.28 13.89 -3.01
CA ASP A 235 -33.13 13.88 -2.10
C ASP A 235 -31.82 13.75 -2.89
N MET A 236 -31.78 12.84 -3.85
CA MET A 236 -30.62 12.67 -4.73
C MET A 236 -30.36 13.91 -5.60
N GLN A 237 -31.39 14.63 -6.01
CA GLN A 237 -31.22 15.88 -6.74
C GLN A 237 -30.65 17.00 -5.85
N LEU A 238 -31.07 17.07 -4.58
CA LEU A 238 -30.52 18.01 -3.61
C LEU A 238 -29.02 17.78 -3.39
N LEU A 239 -28.62 16.52 -3.19
CA LEU A 239 -27.22 16.13 -3.05
C LEU A 239 -26.40 16.54 -4.28
N ARG A 240 -26.85 16.19 -5.49
CA ARG A 240 -26.18 16.58 -6.74
C ARG A 240 -26.05 18.09 -6.92
N ASN A 241 -27.10 18.85 -6.62
CA ASN A 241 -27.06 20.32 -6.72
C ASN A 241 -26.06 20.94 -5.73
N ALA A 242 -25.84 20.29 -4.59
CA ALA A 242 -24.88 20.72 -3.58
C ALA A 242 -23.46 20.17 -3.82
N GLY A 243 -23.25 19.33 -4.83
CA GLY A 243 -21.98 18.67 -5.09
C GLY A 243 -21.62 17.53 -4.12
N VAL A 244 -22.59 17.06 -3.33
CA VAL A 244 -22.39 15.99 -2.35
C VAL A 244 -22.62 14.63 -3.00
N LYS A 245 -21.70 13.69 -2.81
CA LYS A 245 -21.80 12.32 -3.32
C LYS A 245 -22.45 11.39 -2.30
N ALA A 246 -23.29 10.49 -2.76
CA ALA A 246 -23.95 9.47 -1.95
C ALA A 246 -23.20 8.14 -2.06
N THR A 247 -22.91 7.57 -0.90
CA THR A 247 -22.52 6.17 -0.77
C THR A 247 -23.61 5.39 -0.04
N TYR A 248 -23.77 4.10 -0.29
CA TYR A 248 -24.90 3.32 0.24
C TYR A 248 -24.46 1.94 0.72
N TYR A 249 -24.77 1.61 1.98
CA TYR A 249 -24.56 0.29 2.56
C TYR A 249 -25.90 -0.41 2.89
N THR A 250 -26.07 -1.63 2.39
CA THR A 250 -27.36 -2.35 2.51
C THR A 250 -27.47 -3.19 3.78
N GLY A 251 -26.35 -3.49 4.47
CA GLY A 251 -26.37 -4.38 5.64
C GLY A 251 -27.01 -5.77 5.44
N VAL A 252 -27.40 -6.14 4.21
CA VAL A 252 -28.05 -7.41 3.90
C VAL A 252 -26.98 -8.50 3.78
N THR A 253 -26.68 -9.16 4.90
CA THR A 253 -25.72 -10.28 4.98
C THR A 253 -26.34 -11.62 4.58
N GLY A 254 -25.60 -12.49 3.88
CA GLY A 254 -25.99 -13.88 3.55
C GLY A 254 -26.19 -14.18 2.05
N GLY A 255 -25.70 -15.33 1.57
CA GLY A 255 -25.99 -15.94 0.25
C GLY A 255 -25.54 -15.20 -1.02
N VAL A 256 -24.43 -15.66 -1.59
CA VAL A 256 -23.82 -15.29 -2.89
C VAL A 256 -24.78 -15.69 -4.03
N LEU A 257 -25.02 -14.83 -5.03
CA LEU A 257 -25.80 -15.11 -6.26
C LEU A 257 -27.34 -14.96 -6.25
N ASP A 258 -27.98 -14.36 -5.25
CA ASP A 258 -29.43 -14.11 -5.37
C ASP A 258 -29.69 -12.97 -6.39
N ALA A 259 -30.52 -13.25 -7.41
CA ALA A 259 -31.00 -12.27 -8.38
C ALA A 259 -31.57 -11.02 -7.69
N THR A 260 -32.12 -11.20 -6.49
CA THR A 260 -32.60 -10.15 -5.61
C THR A 260 -31.50 -9.15 -5.19
N LYS A 261 -30.32 -9.62 -4.76
CA LYS A 261 -29.21 -8.74 -4.36
C LYS A 261 -28.67 -7.95 -5.54
N ARG A 262 -28.54 -8.62 -6.69
CA ARG A 262 -28.15 -7.97 -7.95
C ARG A 262 -29.14 -6.85 -8.30
N GLN A 263 -30.43 -7.10 -8.12
CA GLN A 263 -31.46 -6.08 -8.34
C GLN A 263 -31.31 -4.89 -7.39
N TYR A 264 -31.00 -5.11 -6.11
CA TYR A 264 -30.79 -4.01 -5.17
C TYR A 264 -29.63 -3.09 -5.57
N VAL A 265 -28.52 -3.65 -6.05
CA VAL A 265 -27.40 -2.85 -6.56
C VAL A 265 -27.82 -2.06 -7.80
N ARG A 266 -28.55 -2.68 -8.74
CA ARG A 266 -29.11 -1.95 -9.89
C ARG A 266 -30.01 -0.80 -9.47
N ASP A 267 -30.89 -1.03 -8.50
CA ASP A 267 -31.83 -0.02 -8.04
C ASP A 267 -31.09 1.16 -7.37
N MET A 268 -29.98 0.91 -6.68
CA MET A 268 -29.10 1.95 -6.11
C MET A 268 -28.44 2.79 -7.20
N LEU A 269 -27.78 2.14 -8.18
CA LEU A 269 -27.12 2.86 -9.27
C LEU A 269 -28.13 3.62 -10.13
N ALA A 270 -29.29 3.02 -10.42
CA ALA A 270 -30.40 3.69 -11.13
C ALA A 270 -30.99 4.87 -10.35
N ARG A 271 -30.94 4.84 -9.01
CA ARG A 271 -31.33 5.99 -8.17
C ARG A 271 -30.31 7.14 -8.23
N GLY A 272 -29.12 6.88 -8.76
CA GLY A 272 -28.02 7.82 -8.85
C GLY A 272 -27.16 7.87 -7.59
N ILE A 273 -27.13 6.79 -6.80
CA ILE A 273 -26.12 6.61 -5.75
C ILE A 273 -24.75 6.49 -6.43
N GLU A 274 -23.79 7.33 -6.04
CA GLU A 274 -22.45 7.31 -6.62
C GLU A 274 -21.70 6.02 -6.30
N PHE A 275 -21.73 5.52 -5.05
CA PHE A 275 -21.03 4.27 -4.69
C PHE A 275 -21.91 3.30 -3.91
N ALA A 276 -22.15 2.12 -4.46
CA ALA A 276 -22.79 1.02 -3.74
C ALA A 276 -21.74 0.18 -3.01
N LEU A 277 -21.76 0.17 -1.66
CA LEU A 277 -20.86 -0.66 -0.85
C LEU A 277 -21.32 -2.11 -0.85
N ILE A 278 -20.46 -2.99 -1.33
CA ILE A 278 -20.73 -4.43 -1.41
C ILE A 278 -19.48 -5.25 -1.06
N GLU A 279 -19.69 -6.51 -0.75
CA GLU A 279 -18.63 -7.48 -0.45
C GLU A 279 -18.27 -8.33 -1.69
N ASP A 280 -19.26 -8.59 -2.57
CA ASP A 280 -19.12 -9.37 -3.80
C ASP A 280 -18.72 -8.50 -4.99
N MET A 281 -17.41 -8.32 -5.14
CA MET A 281 -16.88 -7.47 -6.21
C MET A 281 -17.16 -8.00 -7.61
N ALA A 282 -17.23 -9.33 -7.82
CA ALA A 282 -17.47 -9.85 -9.18
C ALA A 282 -18.90 -9.55 -9.64
N MET A 283 -19.88 -9.76 -8.75
CA MET A 283 -21.26 -9.43 -9.04
C MET A 283 -21.45 -7.92 -9.23
N GLY A 284 -20.88 -7.10 -8.34
CA GLY A 284 -21.04 -5.66 -8.42
C GLY A 284 -20.46 -5.04 -9.66
N ILE A 285 -19.23 -5.42 -10.03
CA ILE A 285 -18.57 -4.86 -11.21
C ILE A 285 -19.38 -5.18 -12.47
N ALA A 286 -19.88 -6.42 -12.60
CA ALA A 286 -20.77 -6.79 -13.68
C ALA A 286 -22.07 -5.96 -13.71
N VAL A 287 -22.59 -5.52 -12.56
CA VAL A 287 -23.74 -4.61 -12.52
C VAL A 287 -23.33 -3.18 -12.88
N ALA A 288 -22.19 -2.69 -12.39
CA ALA A 288 -21.70 -1.35 -12.68
C ALA A 288 -21.45 -1.11 -14.18
N GLU A 289 -20.97 -2.12 -14.90
CA GLU A 289 -20.85 -2.09 -16.37
C GLU A 289 -22.20 -1.89 -17.08
N GLU A 290 -23.31 -2.41 -16.54
CA GLU A 290 -24.66 -2.15 -17.07
C GLU A 290 -25.02 -0.65 -17.03
N PHE A 291 -24.36 0.12 -16.16
CA PHE A 291 -24.50 1.57 -15.99
C PHE A 291 -23.33 2.36 -16.59
N LEU A 292 -22.48 1.74 -17.42
CA LEU A 292 -21.30 2.35 -18.05
C LEU A 292 -20.22 2.81 -17.05
N TYR A 293 -20.22 2.28 -15.83
CA TYR A 293 -19.08 2.42 -14.94
C TYR A 293 -18.07 1.33 -15.26
N GLU A 294 -17.07 1.70 -16.06
CA GLU A 294 -15.98 0.81 -16.43
C GLU A 294 -15.13 0.43 -15.19
N PRO A 295 -14.63 -0.82 -15.10
CA PRO A 295 -13.65 -1.20 -14.10
C PRO A 295 -12.47 -0.23 -14.09
N VAL A 296 -12.07 0.23 -12.89
CA VAL A 296 -10.95 1.18 -12.79
C VAL A 296 -9.68 0.51 -13.29
N ARG A 297 -9.01 1.17 -14.23
CA ARG A 297 -7.62 0.88 -14.57
C ARG A 297 -6.76 1.60 -13.54
N PRO A 298 -6.13 0.90 -12.58
CA PRO A 298 -5.50 1.62 -11.49
C PRO A 298 -4.33 2.47 -12.02
N LYS A 299 -3.88 3.47 -11.27
CA LYS A 299 -2.67 4.25 -11.55
C LYS A 299 -1.88 4.30 -10.27
N PHE A 300 -0.84 3.48 -10.15
CA PHE A 300 0.01 3.54 -8.96
C PHE A 300 0.91 4.76 -8.99
N ARG A 301 1.46 5.08 -7.82
CA ARG A 301 2.49 6.08 -7.68
C ARG A 301 3.75 5.63 -8.36
N ASP A 302 4.44 6.57 -8.95
CA ASP A 302 5.79 6.32 -9.45
C ASP A 302 6.75 6.09 -8.26
N ASN A 303 6.50 6.72 -7.09
CA ASN A 303 7.42 6.83 -5.96
C ASN A 303 6.99 6.01 -4.72
N ILE A 304 7.96 5.40 -4.02
CA ILE A 304 7.74 4.60 -2.80
C ILE A 304 7.56 5.49 -1.55
N HIS A 305 6.36 5.56 -0.98
CA HIS A 305 6.19 6.23 0.31
C HIS A 305 6.94 5.50 1.44
N PRO A 306 7.56 6.17 2.44
CA PRO A 306 8.26 5.50 3.55
C PRO A 306 7.41 4.49 4.32
N ALA A 307 6.09 4.67 4.38
CA ALA A 307 5.16 3.70 4.96
C ALA A 307 5.04 2.37 4.16
N ALA A 308 5.60 2.33 2.96
CA ALA A 308 5.78 1.12 2.16
C ALA A 308 7.05 0.33 2.55
N LEU A 309 7.90 0.85 3.44
CA LEU A 309 9.00 0.05 3.98
C LEU A 309 8.42 -1.13 4.75
N GLY A 310 8.93 -2.33 4.48
CA GLY A 310 8.39 -3.59 5.00
C GLY A 310 7.22 -4.17 4.21
N VAL A 311 6.75 -3.52 3.14
CA VAL A 311 5.75 -4.10 2.22
C VAL A 311 6.38 -4.43 0.87
N ASN A 312 5.79 -5.41 0.18
CA ASN A 312 6.18 -5.72 -1.19
C ASN A 312 5.78 -4.56 -2.12
N VAL A 313 6.78 -3.95 -2.76
CA VAL A 313 6.60 -2.81 -3.68
C VAL A 313 6.39 -3.23 -5.13
N ILE A 314 6.54 -4.52 -5.45
CA ILE A 314 6.19 -5.05 -6.78
C ILE A 314 4.67 -5.01 -6.94
N VAL A 315 4.23 -4.45 -8.06
CA VAL A 315 2.83 -4.42 -8.47
C VAL A 315 2.52 -5.68 -9.26
N ASN A 316 1.33 -6.25 -9.04
CA ASN A 316 0.93 -7.51 -9.66
C ASN A 316 1.99 -8.63 -9.49
N PRO A 317 2.50 -8.86 -8.26
CA PRO A 317 3.58 -9.82 -8.04
C PRO A 317 3.17 -11.26 -8.32
N GLY A 318 1.85 -11.52 -8.31
CA GLY A 318 1.26 -12.85 -8.44
C GLY A 318 0.75 -13.20 -9.85
N ALA A 319 1.04 -12.36 -10.86
CA ALA A 319 0.48 -12.53 -12.21
C ALA A 319 -1.07 -12.49 -12.31
N GLU A 320 -1.75 -12.00 -11.26
CA GLU A 320 -3.22 -12.06 -11.15
C GLU A 320 -3.93 -10.94 -11.90
N ILE A 321 -3.29 -9.77 -12.08
CA ILE A 321 -3.94 -8.61 -12.68
C ILE A 321 -3.80 -8.66 -14.21
N TRP A 322 -4.93 -8.88 -14.89
CA TRP A 322 -5.04 -9.00 -16.34
C TRP A 322 -6.07 -8.02 -16.94
N ARG A 323 -5.86 -7.65 -18.22
CA ARG A 323 -6.82 -6.87 -19.02
C ARG A 323 -7.82 -7.81 -19.69
N ASP A 324 -8.98 -7.98 -19.05
CA ASP A 324 -10.08 -8.87 -19.45
C ASP A 324 -11.14 -8.12 -20.29
N ASP A 325 -10.71 -7.43 -21.34
CA ASP A 325 -11.63 -7.00 -22.40
C ASP A 325 -12.08 -8.21 -23.25
N TYR A 326 -12.71 -9.22 -22.63
CA TYR A 326 -13.80 -10.02 -23.22
C TYR A 326 -14.41 -11.02 -22.22
N ARG A 327 -15.68 -10.77 -21.87
CA ARG A 327 -16.72 -11.73 -21.44
C ARG A 327 -16.28 -13.20 -21.41
N ASN A 328 -16.41 -13.81 -20.22
CA ASN A 328 -16.52 -15.24 -19.98
C ASN A 328 -17.14 -16.00 -21.19
N PRO A 329 -16.35 -16.67 -22.05
CA PRO A 329 -16.91 -17.53 -23.05
C PRO A 329 -17.27 -18.82 -22.33
N THR A 330 -18.56 -19.06 -22.22
CA THR A 330 -19.13 -20.39 -22.00
C THR A 330 -18.32 -21.44 -22.78
N THR A 331 -17.45 -22.18 -22.09
CA THR A 331 -16.93 -23.55 -22.35
C THR A 331 -16.74 -24.07 -23.79
N ALA A 332 -16.70 -23.24 -24.82
CA ALA A 332 -16.82 -23.68 -26.21
C ALA A 332 -16.05 -22.76 -27.16
N SER A 333 -14.73 -22.65 -26.93
CA SER A 333 -13.68 -22.39 -27.93
C SER A 333 -12.41 -21.84 -27.26
N LEU A 334 -11.92 -22.52 -26.23
CA LEU A 334 -10.48 -22.43 -25.95
C LEU A 334 -9.78 -23.15 -27.11
N PRO A 335 -8.74 -22.56 -27.74
CA PRO A 335 -7.87 -23.35 -28.59
C PRO A 335 -7.35 -24.49 -27.74
N THR A 336 -7.29 -25.69 -28.30
CA THR A 336 -6.95 -26.96 -27.66
C THR A 336 -5.56 -26.99 -27.01
N SER A 337 -4.83 -25.87 -26.98
CA SER A 337 -3.70 -25.60 -26.10
C SER A 337 -4.01 -24.36 -25.25
N GLY A 338 -4.26 -24.53 -23.95
CA GLY A 338 -4.63 -23.49 -22.99
C GLY A 338 -3.53 -22.44 -22.70
N VAL A 339 -3.13 -21.71 -23.73
CA VAL A 339 -2.03 -20.73 -23.72
C VAL A 339 -2.55 -19.47 -24.40
N ILE A 340 -2.68 -18.39 -23.64
CA ILE A 340 -3.14 -17.09 -24.16
C ILE A 340 -1.90 -16.28 -24.54
N LEU A 341 -1.65 -16.11 -25.84
CA LEU A 341 -0.55 -15.28 -26.36
C LEU A 341 -0.85 -13.79 -26.17
N THR A 342 0.07 -13.04 -25.57
CA THR A 342 -0.09 -11.66 -25.05
C THR A 342 0.35 -10.55 -26.00
N ARG A 343 0.51 -10.80 -27.30
CA ARG A 343 1.09 -9.82 -28.24
C ARG A 343 0.42 -8.43 -28.27
N ASP A 344 -0.82 -8.28 -27.79
CA ASP A 344 -1.60 -7.03 -27.79
C ASP A 344 -2.24 -6.65 -26.44
N ARG A 345 -1.76 -7.20 -25.30
CA ARG A 345 -2.44 -7.08 -23.99
C ARG A 345 -1.51 -6.52 -22.89
N GLU A 346 -1.96 -5.44 -22.24
CA GLU A 346 -1.23 -4.77 -21.13
C GLU A 346 -1.22 -5.66 -19.88
N LEU A 347 -0.03 -6.04 -19.40
CA LEU A 347 0.17 -6.63 -18.07
C LEU A 347 0.22 -5.49 -17.06
N TYR A 348 -0.81 -5.41 -16.21
CA TYR A 348 -0.97 -4.25 -15.35
C TYR A 348 0.17 -4.15 -14.32
N GLY A 349 0.80 -2.97 -14.22
CA GLY A 349 1.98 -2.73 -13.38
C GLY A 349 3.32 -3.10 -14.01
N TRP A 350 3.33 -3.70 -15.20
CA TRP A 350 4.54 -4.13 -15.90
C TRP A 350 4.64 -3.47 -17.27
N ASN A 351 5.77 -2.83 -17.53
CA ASN A 351 6.18 -2.19 -18.77
C ASN A 351 7.00 -3.15 -19.66
N ASP A 352 7.22 -2.74 -20.91
CA ASP A 352 8.12 -3.38 -21.87
C ASP A 352 7.95 -4.90 -21.99
N VAL A 353 6.68 -5.31 -22.15
CA VAL A 353 6.30 -6.71 -22.28
C VAL A 353 6.79 -7.26 -23.61
N VAL A 354 7.82 -8.12 -23.56
CA VAL A 354 8.16 -8.99 -24.69
C VAL A 354 7.51 -10.35 -24.44
N GLU A 355 6.32 -10.55 -25.01
CA GLU A 355 5.61 -11.84 -25.16
C GLU A 355 5.53 -12.76 -23.92
N VAL A 356 5.55 -12.22 -22.70
CA VAL A 356 5.29 -12.97 -21.46
C VAL A 356 3.79 -13.18 -21.30
N THR A 357 3.38 -14.40 -20.97
CA THR A 357 1.98 -14.83 -20.84
C THR A 357 1.65 -15.23 -19.41
N ASN A 358 0.44 -14.98 -18.93
CA ASN A 358 -0.02 -15.53 -17.66
C ASN A 358 -0.94 -16.72 -17.95
N SER A 359 -0.89 -17.76 -17.12
CA SER A 359 -1.78 -18.93 -17.27
C SER A 359 -2.31 -19.38 -15.92
N PRO A 360 -3.56 -19.87 -15.87
CA PRO A 360 -4.08 -20.51 -14.68
C PRO A 360 -3.22 -21.70 -14.24
N TYR A 361 -3.10 -21.89 -12.92
CA TYR A 361 -2.55 -23.13 -12.38
C TYR A 361 -3.30 -24.36 -12.91
N ALA A 362 -2.57 -25.45 -13.16
CA ALA A 362 -3.07 -26.71 -13.72
C ALA A 362 -3.60 -26.65 -15.18
N ALA A 363 -3.36 -25.57 -15.93
CA ALA A 363 -3.42 -25.59 -17.39
C ALA A 363 -2.35 -26.55 -17.97
N ALA A 364 -2.54 -27.02 -19.21
CA ALA A 364 -1.58 -27.93 -19.85
C ALA A 364 -0.15 -27.34 -19.86
N ASN A 365 0.85 -28.09 -19.36
CA ASN A 365 2.25 -27.69 -19.17
C ASN A 365 2.53 -26.68 -18.04
N THR A 366 1.58 -26.47 -17.11
CA THR A 366 1.80 -25.71 -15.86
C THR A 366 1.82 -26.63 -14.65
N PRO A 367 2.49 -26.28 -13.55
CA PRO A 367 2.49 -27.09 -12.34
C PRO A 367 1.09 -27.11 -11.73
N SER A 368 0.76 -28.22 -11.06
CA SER A 368 -0.43 -28.29 -10.23
C SER A 368 -0.25 -27.37 -9.03
N SER A 369 -1.29 -26.61 -8.66
CA SER A 369 -1.31 -25.86 -7.40
C SER A 369 -1.10 -26.74 -6.16
N ALA A 370 -1.28 -28.07 -6.29
CA ALA A 370 -1.04 -29.05 -5.23
C ALA A 370 0.44 -29.39 -4.99
N LEU A 371 1.36 -28.98 -5.88
CA LEU A 371 2.81 -29.19 -5.71
C LEU A 371 3.46 -28.15 -4.78
N PHE A 372 2.65 -27.26 -4.21
CA PHE A 372 3.09 -26.07 -3.52
C PHE A 372 2.51 -25.98 -2.11
N PRO A 373 3.16 -25.26 -1.16
CA PRO A 373 2.59 -25.04 0.15
C PRO A 373 1.23 -24.33 0.01
N ALA A 374 0.19 -24.96 0.56
CA ALA A 374 -1.18 -24.48 0.45
C ALA A 374 -1.30 -23.03 0.93
N GLY A 375 -1.88 -22.17 0.10
CA GLY A 375 -2.06 -20.75 0.41
C GLY A 375 -0.98 -19.80 -0.03
N THR A 376 0.08 -20.31 -0.66
CA THR A 376 1.14 -19.43 -1.15
C THR A 376 0.77 -18.80 -2.49
N PHE A 377 -0.01 -19.48 -3.34
CA PHE A 377 -0.21 -19.10 -4.75
C PHE A 377 -1.66 -18.71 -5.07
N GLY A 378 -1.82 -17.79 -6.03
CA GLY A 378 -3.10 -17.31 -6.51
C GLY A 378 -3.74 -18.22 -7.57
N LYS A 379 -4.44 -17.63 -8.55
CA LYS A 379 -5.08 -18.34 -9.67
C LYS A 379 -4.14 -18.50 -10.85
N ASN A 380 -3.18 -17.59 -11.05
CA ASN A 380 -2.34 -17.48 -12.24
C ASN A 380 -0.85 -17.49 -11.88
N ALA A 381 0.00 -17.74 -12.87
CA ALA A 381 1.45 -17.55 -12.78
C ALA A 381 1.97 -16.90 -14.08
N PHE A 382 3.11 -16.21 -14.01
CA PHE A 382 3.82 -15.73 -15.18
C PHE A 382 4.52 -16.89 -15.90
N ILE A 383 4.45 -16.90 -17.23
CA ILE A 383 4.99 -17.93 -18.11
C ILE A 383 5.69 -17.29 -19.31
N GLY A 384 6.90 -17.76 -19.62
CA GLY A 384 7.71 -17.24 -20.74
C GLY A 384 7.14 -17.46 -22.15
N GLY A 385 6.19 -18.38 -22.35
CA GLY A 385 5.48 -18.56 -23.62
C GLY A 385 6.20 -19.43 -24.69
N TYR A 386 5.60 -19.48 -25.89
CA TYR A 386 5.91 -20.46 -26.97
C TYR A 386 6.76 -19.89 -28.12
N ILE A 387 7.69 -18.98 -27.86
CA ILE A 387 8.46 -18.29 -28.92
C ILE A 387 9.95 -18.21 -28.50
N ALA A 388 10.86 -18.33 -29.48
CA ALA A 388 12.30 -18.37 -29.24
C ALA A 388 12.93 -17.05 -28.78
N GLY A 389 13.90 -17.15 -27.87
CA GLY A 389 14.73 -16.04 -27.34
C GLY A 389 14.35 -15.63 -25.91
N THR A 390 15.10 -14.67 -25.34
CA THR A 390 14.79 -14.08 -24.03
C THR A 390 13.48 -13.28 -24.10
N ARG A 391 12.66 -13.45 -23.08
CA ARG A 391 11.40 -12.72 -22.86
C ARG A 391 11.47 -12.05 -21.50
N TRP A 392 10.89 -10.87 -21.38
CA TRP A 392 10.91 -10.17 -20.11
C TRP A 392 9.73 -9.21 -19.96
N ILE A 393 9.50 -8.86 -18.70
CA ILE A 393 8.63 -7.77 -18.26
C ILE A 393 9.40 -6.95 -17.23
N GLU A 394 9.13 -5.65 -17.20
CA GLU A 394 9.82 -4.73 -16.29
C GLU A 394 8.86 -3.90 -15.45
N GLN A 395 9.29 -3.55 -14.24
CA GLN A 395 8.63 -2.54 -13.42
C GLN A 395 9.71 -1.61 -12.86
N THR A 396 9.55 -0.31 -13.04
CA THR A 396 10.44 0.66 -12.39
C THR A 396 9.83 1.12 -11.08
N ILE A 397 10.65 1.15 -10.04
CA ILE A 397 10.32 1.61 -8.71
C ILE A 397 11.11 2.89 -8.44
N ASP A 398 10.46 4.03 -8.16
CA ASP A 398 11.16 5.28 -7.80
C ASP A 398 11.45 5.39 -6.30
N LEU A 399 12.70 5.72 -5.97
CA LEU A 399 13.24 5.90 -4.62
C LEU A 399 13.31 7.38 -4.21
N SER A 400 12.79 8.33 -4.99
CA SER A 400 12.91 9.77 -4.75
C SER A 400 12.45 10.23 -3.35
N SER A 401 11.44 9.58 -2.78
CA SER A 401 10.94 9.81 -1.42
C SER A 401 11.80 9.19 -0.30
N LEU A 402 12.80 8.39 -0.66
CA LEU A 402 13.75 7.74 0.24
C LEU A 402 15.19 8.25 0.04
N VAL A 403 15.41 9.28 -0.78
CA VAL A 403 16.75 9.78 -1.16
C VAL A 403 17.65 10.00 0.05
N ASP A 404 17.17 10.68 1.08
CA ASP A 404 17.98 10.96 2.27
C ASP A 404 18.43 9.68 2.97
N ARG A 405 17.56 8.66 3.04
CA ARG A 405 17.87 7.36 3.67
C ARG A 405 18.76 6.50 2.79
N VAL A 406 18.56 6.52 1.48
CA VAL A 406 19.40 5.81 0.50
C VAL A 406 20.81 6.39 0.49
N ASP A 407 20.94 7.72 0.48
CA ASP A 407 22.25 8.39 0.44
C ASP A 407 23.04 8.22 1.74
N GLN A 408 22.34 7.99 2.86
CA GLN A 408 22.95 7.60 4.13
C GLN A 408 23.28 6.10 4.21
N GLY A 409 22.97 5.30 3.19
CA GLY A 409 23.20 3.85 3.16
C GLY A 409 22.28 3.06 4.10
N LEU A 410 21.11 3.62 4.43
CA LEU A 410 20.20 3.07 5.44
C LEU A 410 19.12 2.17 4.87
N ILE A 411 19.02 1.99 3.55
CA ILE A 411 17.98 1.14 2.98
C ILE A 411 18.57 -0.21 2.60
N ARG A 412 17.91 -1.28 3.06
CA ARG A 412 18.15 -2.66 2.62
C ARG A 412 17.03 -3.13 1.73
N PHE A 413 17.32 -4.10 0.88
CA PHE A 413 16.33 -4.77 0.05
C PHE A 413 16.37 -6.28 0.30
N GLU A 414 15.22 -6.91 0.13
CA GLU A 414 15.06 -8.35 -0.07
C GLU A 414 14.27 -8.55 -1.37
N LEU A 415 14.90 -9.20 -2.35
CA LEU A 415 14.30 -9.58 -3.62
C LEU A 415 14.03 -11.09 -3.57
N SER A 416 12.80 -11.52 -3.81
CA SER A 416 12.45 -12.93 -3.85
C SER A 416 11.40 -13.24 -4.91
N GLY A 417 11.28 -14.52 -5.26
CA GLY A 417 10.19 -14.99 -6.12
C GLY A 417 10.15 -16.50 -6.17
N TRP A 418 8.98 -17.06 -6.42
CA TRP A 418 8.87 -18.47 -6.76
C TRP A 418 9.19 -18.62 -8.24
N LEU A 419 10.38 -19.11 -8.55
CA LEU A 419 10.88 -19.23 -9.91
C LEU A 419 11.00 -20.71 -10.28
N GLY A 420 10.66 -21.05 -11.51
CA GLY A 420 10.63 -22.43 -11.96
C GLY A 420 10.67 -22.60 -13.47
N GLY A 421 10.38 -23.81 -13.90
CA GLY A 421 10.54 -24.26 -15.28
C GLY A 421 10.28 -25.76 -15.45
N LEU A 422 10.52 -26.27 -16.67
CA LEU A 422 10.37 -27.69 -17.00
C LEU A 422 11.72 -28.42 -16.95
N SER A 423 11.78 -29.51 -16.19
CA SER A 423 12.98 -30.27 -15.79
C SER A 423 13.87 -30.85 -16.89
N ASN A 424 13.48 -30.79 -18.16
CA ASN A 424 14.22 -31.40 -19.28
C ASN A 424 14.74 -30.38 -20.31
N ARG A 425 14.86 -29.11 -19.93
CA ARG A 425 15.27 -28.00 -20.81
C ARG A 425 16.42 -27.19 -20.18
N GLN A 426 17.20 -26.54 -21.03
CA GLN A 426 18.27 -25.59 -20.63
C GLN A 426 17.73 -24.17 -20.38
N ASP A 427 16.42 -24.01 -20.29
CA ASP A 427 15.76 -22.72 -20.08
C ASP A 427 15.87 -22.34 -18.60
N TYR A 428 15.95 -21.05 -18.28
CA TYR A 428 15.92 -20.58 -16.88
C TYR A 428 15.08 -19.32 -16.72
N THR A 429 14.50 -19.18 -15.53
CA THR A 429 13.77 -17.98 -15.11
C THR A 429 14.67 -17.17 -14.19
N ALA A 430 14.72 -15.86 -14.38
CA ALA A 430 15.47 -14.95 -13.52
C ALA A 430 14.63 -13.74 -13.15
N LEU A 431 14.73 -13.33 -11.89
CA LEU A 431 14.19 -12.06 -11.38
C LEU A 431 15.37 -11.21 -10.94
N SER A 432 15.49 -10.01 -11.50
CA SER A 432 16.56 -9.07 -11.16
C SER A 432 16.04 -7.71 -10.74
N ALA A 433 16.83 -7.02 -9.93
CA ALA A 433 16.66 -5.63 -9.51
C ALA A 433 17.92 -4.85 -9.88
N SER A 434 17.83 -4.01 -10.91
CA SER A 434 18.88 -3.08 -11.33
C SER A 434 18.69 -1.74 -10.64
N PHE A 435 19.62 -1.37 -9.76
CA PHE A 435 19.61 -0.11 -9.02
C PHE A 435 20.29 0.97 -9.86
N GLN A 436 19.59 2.07 -10.09
CA GLN A 436 20.03 3.10 -11.04
C GLN A 436 20.15 4.48 -10.39
N ASP A 437 21.11 5.28 -10.82
CA ASP A 437 21.27 6.69 -10.41
C ASP A 437 20.25 7.62 -11.09
N ALA A 438 20.36 8.94 -10.84
CA ALA A 438 19.46 9.95 -11.41
C ALA A 438 19.56 10.04 -12.94
N GLU A 439 20.68 9.61 -13.52
CA GLU A 439 20.95 9.59 -14.95
C GLU A 439 20.60 8.24 -15.60
N ASN A 440 20.01 7.31 -14.84
CA ASN A 440 19.69 5.92 -15.20
C ASN A 440 20.92 5.04 -15.47
N HIS A 441 22.10 5.38 -14.93
CA HIS A 441 23.22 4.46 -14.95
C HIS A 441 23.05 3.40 -13.87
N GLU A 442 23.35 2.16 -14.24
CA GLU A 442 23.33 1.02 -13.32
C GLU A 442 24.47 1.12 -12.30
N LEU A 443 24.10 1.13 -11.01
CA LEU A 443 25.01 1.11 -9.87
C LEU A 443 25.27 -0.31 -9.38
N HIS A 444 24.23 -1.16 -9.41
CA HIS A 444 24.28 -2.54 -8.95
C HIS A 444 23.11 -3.36 -9.54
N VAL A 445 23.29 -4.68 -9.66
CA VAL A 445 22.22 -5.62 -9.99
C VAL A 445 22.22 -6.75 -8.98
N ALA A 446 21.07 -6.97 -8.35
CA ALA A 446 20.79 -8.18 -7.61
C ALA A 446 19.91 -9.11 -8.47
N GLU A 447 20.21 -10.40 -8.48
CA GLU A 447 19.47 -11.37 -9.28
C GLU A 447 19.29 -12.69 -8.51
N VAL A 448 18.10 -13.27 -8.63
CA VAL A 448 17.83 -14.68 -8.34
C VAL A 448 17.44 -15.39 -9.62
N SER A 449 18.01 -16.56 -9.87
CA SER A 449 17.71 -17.31 -11.09
C SER A 449 17.80 -18.80 -10.89
N THR A 450 17.10 -19.53 -11.75
CA THR A 450 17.02 -20.99 -11.71
C THR A 450 18.16 -21.66 -12.50
N LEU A 451 19.29 -20.96 -12.70
CA LEU A 451 20.45 -21.41 -13.49
C LEU A 451 21.21 -22.60 -12.87
N ASN A 452 21.07 -22.81 -11.56
CA ASN A 452 21.74 -23.90 -10.84
C ASN A 452 20.95 -25.22 -11.02
N PRO A 453 21.48 -26.23 -11.74
CA PRO A 453 20.73 -27.44 -12.12
C PRO A 453 20.45 -28.43 -10.97
N GLU A 454 21.03 -28.22 -9.78
CA GLU A 454 20.93 -29.16 -8.65
C GLU A 454 19.55 -29.12 -7.95
N ASP A 455 18.74 -28.09 -8.18
CA ASP A 455 17.44 -27.89 -7.52
C ASP A 455 16.26 -28.59 -8.22
N TRP A 456 16.50 -29.21 -9.38
CA TRP A 456 15.45 -29.73 -10.25
C TRP A 456 15.27 -31.24 -10.09
N SER A 457 14.42 -31.67 -9.17
CA SER A 457 14.04 -33.08 -9.04
C SER A 457 13.09 -33.54 -10.15
N GLY A 458 13.50 -33.45 -11.42
CA GLY A 458 12.91 -34.19 -12.54
C GLY A 458 11.47 -33.85 -12.97
N GLY A 459 10.83 -32.75 -12.54
CA GLY A 459 9.49 -32.33 -12.99
C GLY A 459 9.26 -30.82 -13.15
N THR A 460 8.04 -30.40 -13.51
CA THR A 460 7.60 -28.99 -13.46
C THR A 460 7.49 -28.55 -12.01
N ASN A 461 8.34 -27.63 -11.56
CA ASN A 461 8.30 -27.13 -10.18
C ASN A 461 8.76 -25.67 -10.10
N MET A 462 8.43 -24.99 -9.00
CA MET A 462 8.98 -23.68 -8.64
C MET A 462 9.67 -23.78 -7.29
N VAL A 463 10.74 -23.03 -7.13
CA VAL A 463 11.51 -22.88 -5.90
C VAL A 463 11.45 -21.42 -5.47
N LEU A 464 11.26 -21.18 -4.17
CA LEU A 464 11.39 -19.84 -3.61
C LEU A 464 12.88 -19.49 -3.60
N LEU A 465 13.27 -18.52 -4.41
CA LEU A 465 14.62 -17.97 -4.41
C LEU A 465 14.58 -16.57 -3.84
N SER A 466 15.61 -16.21 -3.07
CA SER A 466 15.75 -14.87 -2.52
C SER A 466 17.21 -14.42 -2.49
N VAL A 467 17.39 -13.10 -2.55
CA VAL A 467 18.66 -12.41 -2.34
C VAL A 467 18.37 -11.12 -1.58
N ASP A 468 19.22 -10.79 -0.62
CA ASP A 468 19.14 -9.53 0.13
C ASP A 468 20.44 -8.74 0.02
N GLY A 469 20.35 -7.45 0.29
CA GLY A 469 21.49 -6.55 0.22
C GLY A 469 21.19 -5.15 0.72
N ALA A 470 22.18 -4.26 0.59
CA ALA A 470 22.01 -2.83 0.78
C ALA A 470 21.64 -2.19 -0.56
N VAL A 471 20.69 -1.24 -0.54
CA VAL A 471 20.45 -0.39 -1.70
C VAL A 471 21.67 0.51 -1.90
N PRO A 472 22.27 0.58 -3.10
CA PRO A 472 23.45 1.41 -3.34
C PRO A 472 23.18 2.89 -3.02
N VAL A 473 24.13 3.53 -2.34
CA VAL A 473 24.14 4.99 -2.14
C VAL A 473 24.08 5.68 -3.50
N GLY A 474 23.23 6.69 -3.62
CA GLY A 474 23.00 7.40 -4.89
C GLY A 474 21.92 6.77 -5.79
N ALA A 475 21.38 5.59 -5.46
CA ALA A 475 20.27 5.02 -6.20
C ALA A 475 19.04 5.93 -6.13
N ARG A 476 18.35 6.07 -7.26
CA ARG A 476 17.11 6.86 -7.44
C ARG A 476 15.97 6.03 -7.98
N SER A 477 16.27 4.93 -8.66
CA SER A 477 15.25 3.99 -9.09
C SER A 477 15.76 2.55 -9.02
N ILE A 478 14.81 1.62 -9.07
CA ILE A 478 15.07 0.18 -9.18
C ILE A 478 14.27 -0.33 -10.38
N ASN A 479 14.93 -0.80 -11.41
CA ASN A 479 14.30 -1.52 -12.51
C ASN A 479 14.23 -3.01 -12.15
N ILE A 480 13.02 -3.49 -11.89
CA ILE A 480 12.74 -4.91 -11.65
C ILE A 480 12.47 -5.56 -12.99
N ARG A 481 13.23 -6.61 -13.32
CA ARG A 481 13.03 -7.39 -14.54
C ARG A 481 12.77 -8.85 -14.19
N LEU A 482 11.62 -9.36 -14.60
CA LEU A 482 11.40 -10.80 -14.68
C LEU A 482 11.74 -11.24 -16.11
N SER A 483 12.64 -12.21 -16.24
CA SER A 483 13.07 -12.75 -17.53
C SER A 483 12.94 -14.26 -17.62
N PHE A 484 12.55 -14.71 -18.81
CA PHE A 484 12.46 -16.10 -19.21
C PHE A 484 13.43 -16.33 -20.36
N ASN A 485 14.46 -17.12 -20.10
CA ASN A 485 15.60 -17.27 -20.99
C ASN A 485 15.60 -18.69 -21.58
N GLY A 486 15.49 -18.81 -22.91
CA GLY A 486 15.60 -20.08 -23.63
C GLY A 486 16.73 -20.06 -24.66
N PRO A 487 17.28 -21.22 -25.07
CA PRO A 487 18.30 -21.30 -26.10
C PRO A 487 17.75 -20.80 -27.44
N SER A 488 18.64 -20.24 -28.27
CA SER A 488 18.29 -19.74 -29.61
C SER A 488 17.60 -20.85 -30.44
N GLY A 489 16.30 -20.70 -30.69
CA GLY A 489 15.50 -21.64 -31.49
C GLY A 489 14.56 -22.59 -30.73
N GLY A 490 14.27 -22.37 -29.43
CA GLY A 490 13.37 -23.20 -28.62
C GLY A 490 12.28 -22.45 -27.83
N PHE A 491 11.47 -23.17 -27.04
CA PHE A 491 10.40 -22.63 -26.18
C PHE A 491 10.97 -21.97 -24.90
N ALA A 492 10.32 -20.95 -24.34
CA ALA A 492 10.68 -20.37 -23.03
C ALA A 492 9.68 -20.84 -21.95
N ASN A 493 9.96 -21.99 -21.34
CA ASN A 493 9.00 -22.65 -20.43
C ASN A 493 9.18 -22.25 -18.96
N GLY A 494 9.82 -21.12 -18.70
CA GLY A 494 10.03 -20.65 -17.34
C GLY A 494 8.71 -20.19 -16.71
N LEU A 495 8.65 -20.35 -15.39
CA LEU A 495 7.50 -20.05 -14.55
C LEU A 495 7.93 -19.09 -13.46
N ALA A 496 7.09 -18.13 -13.12
CA ALA A 496 7.30 -17.27 -11.97
C ALA A 496 5.98 -16.91 -11.29
N ASP A 497 6.00 -16.82 -9.97
CA ASP A 497 4.87 -16.30 -9.20
C ASP A 497 5.34 -15.67 -7.87
N ASN A 498 4.46 -14.90 -7.24
CA ASN A 498 4.68 -14.23 -5.94
C ASN A 498 6.04 -13.53 -5.85
N LEU A 499 6.32 -12.70 -6.84
CA LEU A 499 7.52 -11.88 -6.87
C LEU A 499 7.48 -10.88 -5.70
N SER A 500 8.62 -10.59 -5.09
CA SER A 500 8.68 -9.64 -3.99
C SER A 500 9.93 -8.80 -4.06
N LEU A 501 9.76 -7.50 -3.87
CA LEU A 501 10.82 -6.60 -3.46
C LEU A 501 10.34 -5.91 -2.18
N VAL A 502 11.00 -6.17 -1.06
CA VAL A 502 10.74 -5.47 0.19
C VAL A 502 11.91 -4.57 0.50
N LEU A 503 11.65 -3.28 0.68
CA LEU A 503 12.64 -2.34 1.18
C LEU A 503 12.47 -2.17 2.68
N SER A 504 13.57 -2.09 3.41
CA SER A 504 13.56 -1.92 4.87
C SER A 504 14.64 -0.95 5.30
N VAL A 505 14.51 -0.38 6.50
CA VAL A 505 15.58 0.43 7.09
C VAL A 505 16.59 -0.51 7.75
N ALA A 506 17.86 -0.33 7.43
CA ALA A 506 18.98 -0.93 8.12
C ALA A 506 18.92 -0.54 9.59
N LYS A 507 18.98 -1.54 10.46
CA LYS A 507 19.12 -1.34 11.89
C LYS A 507 20.48 -0.65 12.16
N VAL A 508 20.47 0.64 12.52
CA VAL A 508 21.68 1.37 12.91
C VAL A 508 21.91 1.17 14.41
N PRO A 509 23.01 0.54 14.85
CA PRO A 509 23.25 0.36 16.28
C PRO A 509 23.22 1.71 17.01
N GLY A 510 22.40 1.81 18.05
CA GLY A 510 22.16 3.07 18.75
C GLY A 510 20.89 3.81 18.34
N ASP A 511 20.35 3.56 17.15
CA ASP A 511 19.14 4.19 16.62
C ASP A 511 17.91 3.34 16.96
N VAL A 512 17.25 3.69 18.07
CA VAL A 512 16.07 2.95 18.57
C VAL A 512 14.85 3.24 17.71
N ASN A 513 14.78 4.45 17.13
CA ASN A 513 13.60 4.95 16.45
C ASN A 513 13.61 4.73 14.93
N ALA A 514 14.73 4.21 14.40
CA ALA A 514 15.02 3.94 12.99
C ALA A 514 14.89 5.19 12.09
N ASP A 515 15.21 6.38 12.61
CA ASP A 515 15.23 7.64 11.85
C ASP A 515 16.55 7.89 11.11
N GLY A 516 17.56 7.05 11.35
CA GLY A 516 18.87 7.08 10.71
C GLY A 516 19.93 7.84 11.51
N MET A 517 19.53 8.52 12.58
CA MET A 517 20.41 9.25 13.47
C MET A 517 20.46 8.56 14.83
N VAL A 518 21.57 8.75 15.53
CA VAL A 518 21.67 8.37 16.94
C VAL A 518 21.78 9.65 17.74
N ASP A 519 20.71 10.01 18.42
CA ASP A 519 20.59 11.29 19.11
C ASP A 519 19.89 11.20 20.48
N GLU A 520 19.50 12.36 21.02
CA GLU A 520 18.85 12.44 22.33
C GLU A 520 17.50 11.70 22.40
N GLU A 521 16.77 11.56 21.30
CA GLU A 521 15.52 10.80 21.27
C GLU A 521 15.77 9.31 21.46
N ASP A 522 16.88 8.78 20.92
CA ASP A 522 17.26 7.38 21.15
C ASP A 522 17.67 7.13 22.59
N VAL A 523 18.40 8.08 23.21
CA VAL A 523 18.70 8.02 24.64
C VAL A 523 17.43 7.98 25.46
N LYS A 524 16.45 8.83 25.14
CA LYS A 524 15.17 8.86 25.86
C LYS A 524 14.40 7.54 25.71
N ARG A 525 14.49 6.87 24.56
CA ARG A 525 13.83 5.59 24.32
C ARG A 525 14.55 4.45 25.04
N LEU A 526 15.88 4.35 24.91
CA LEU A 526 16.72 3.41 25.66
C LEU A 526 16.47 3.54 27.18
N ALA A 527 16.40 4.77 27.69
CA ALA A 527 16.14 5.06 29.11
C ALA A 527 14.83 4.46 29.63
N ARG A 528 13.78 4.43 28.78
CA ARG A 528 12.45 3.94 29.17
C ARG A 528 12.43 2.44 29.43
N HIS A 529 13.35 1.71 28.81
CA HIS A 529 13.43 0.24 28.89
C HIS A 529 14.66 -0.25 29.65
N TRP A 530 15.41 0.65 30.30
CA TRP A 530 16.61 0.31 31.04
C TRP A 530 16.40 -0.80 32.08
N GLY A 531 17.24 -1.82 32.04
CA GLY A 531 17.18 -2.99 32.90
C GLY A 531 16.06 -3.99 32.56
N ALA A 532 15.36 -3.83 31.43
CA ALA A 532 14.44 -4.85 30.95
C ALA A 532 15.19 -6.13 30.60
N THR A 533 14.66 -7.27 31.04
CA THR A 533 15.18 -8.63 30.76
C THR A 533 14.14 -9.54 30.12
N THR A 534 12.98 -8.97 29.79
CA THR A 534 11.91 -9.56 29.00
C THR A 534 11.36 -8.49 28.07
N GLU A 535 10.89 -8.89 26.89
CA GLU A 535 10.25 -7.97 25.95
C GLU A 535 9.10 -7.22 26.62
N SER A 536 9.03 -5.91 26.36
CA SER A 536 7.84 -5.13 26.65
C SER A 536 6.78 -5.50 25.61
N PRO A 537 5.52 -5.71 26.00
CA PRO A 537 4.46 -5.97 25.05
C PRO A 537 4.49 -4.91 23.95
N GLY A 538 4.73 -5.31 22.70
CA GLY A 538 4.72 -4.39 21.56
C GLY A 538 6.05 -3.89 21.05
N LEU A 539 7.16 -4.22 21.70
CA LEU A 539 8.48 -3.78 21.27
C LEU A 539 9.40 -4.98 21.12
N THR A 540 10.09 -5.06 19.99
CA THR A 540 11.23 -5.96 19.83
C THR A 540 12.37 -5.52 20.74
N TRP A 541 13.29 -6.43 21.03
CA TRP A 541 14.53 -6.11 21.75
C TRP A 541 15.24 -4.89 21.17
N TRP A 542 15.29 -4.77 19.84
CA TRP A 542 15.85 -3.60 19.16
C TRP A 542 15.12 -2.29 19.49
N GLU A 543 13.78 -2.28 19.43
CA GLU A 543 12.96 -1.07 19.71
C GLU A 543 12.96 -0.70 21.20
N MET A 544 13.37 -1.63 22.07
CA MET A 544 13.66 -1.37 23.47
C MET A 544 15.09 -0.84 23.68
N GLY A 545 15.93 -0.91 22.66
CA GLY A 545 17.32 -0.48 22.65
C GLY A 545 18.33 -1.56 23.02
N ASP A 546 18.02 -2.85 22.86
CA ASP A 546 19.00 -3.94 22.97
C ASP A 546 19.75 -4.03 21.64
N PHE A 547 20.83 -3.25 21.53
CA PHE A 547 21.59 -3.16 20.29
C PHE A 547 22.59 -4.31 20.13
N ASN A 548 22.89 -5.03 21.21
CA ASN A 548 23.82 -6.16 21.19
C ASN A 548 23.11 -7.53 21.16
N SER A 549 21.78 -7.53 21.26
CA SER A 549 20.91 -8.71 21.23
C SER A 549 21.21 -9.73 22.34
N ASP A 550 21.64 -9.30 23.52
CA ASP A 550 21.86 -10.17 24.68
C ASP A 550 20.60 -10.36 25.57
N GLY A 551 19.47 -9.78 25.15
CA GLY A 551 18.18 -9.87 25.82
C GLY A 551 18.10 -9.00 27.07
N LYS A 552 18.95 -7.98 27.17
CA LYS A 552 18.98 -7.00 28.27
C LYS A 552 19.20 -5.61 27.71
N ILE A 553 18.67 -4.62 28.43
CA ILE A 553 18.94 -3.20 28.15
C ILE A 553 19.87 -2.69 29.25
N ASP A 554 21.17 -2.60 28.98
CA ASP A 554 22.16 -2.22 29.98
C ASP A 554 23.27 -1.29 29.46
N ALA A 555 24.34 -1.14 30.26
CA ALA A 555 25.47 -0.28 29.95
C ALA A 555 26.15 -0.61 28.61
N ARG A 556 26.03 -1.84 28.11
CA ARG A 556 26.56 -2.26 26.81
C ARG A 556 25.79 -1.62 25.67
N ASP A 557 24.47 -1.51 25.81
CA ASP A 557 23.62 -0.85 24.81
C ASP A 557 23.81 0.66 24.82
N ALA A 558 23.91 1.26 26.01
CA ALA A 558 24.28 2.67 26.11
C ALA A 558 25.66 2.96 25.48
N ALA A 559 26.62 2.04 25.60
CA ALA A 559 27.92 2.17 24.97
C ALA A 559 27.82 2.08 23.43
N ILE A 560 26.97 1.19 22.90
CA ILE A 560 26.70 1.12 21.47
C ILE A 560 26.04 2.40 20.97
N LEU A 561 25.02 2.90 21.67
CA LEU A 561 24.36 4.17 21.36
C LEU A 561 25.37 5.33 21.32
N ALA A 562 26.15 5.50 22.40
CA ALA A 562 27.15 6.55 22.47
C ALA A 562 28.22 6.44 21.38
N ALA A 563 28.62 5.21 21.02
CA ALA A 563 29.61 4.98 19.96
C ALA A 563 29.11 5.36 18.56
N HIS A 564 27.80 5.43 18.35
CA HIS A 564 27.18 5.74 17.06
C HIS A 564 26.54 7.13 17.02
N TRP A 565 26.78 7.95 18.07
CA TRP A 565 26.22 9.29 18.20
C TRP A 565 26.45 10.17 16.98
N GLY A 566 25.39 10.78 16.46
CA GLY A 566 25.43 11.62 15.26
C GLY A 566 25.23 10.90 13.93
N GLY A 567 25.01 9.57 13.94
CA GLY A 567 24.57 8.79 12.77
C GLY A 567 25.67 8.45 11.74
N HIS A 568 25.26 7.79 10.65
CA HIS A 568 26.12 7.33 9.52
C HIS A 568 26.56 8.45 8.54
N ARG A 569 26.80 9.68 9.01
CA ARG A 569 27.32 10.73 8.12
C ARG A 569 28.79 10.51 7.82
N SER A 570 29.09 10.05 6.60
CA SER A 570 30.40 10.22 6.00
C SER A 570 30.68 11.72 5.75
N GLY A 571 31.22 12.43 6.76
CA GLY A 571 31.92 13.69 6.49
C GLY A 571 31.89 14.83 7.50
N GLU A 572 31.04 14.82 8.54
CA GLU A 572 31.08 15.86 9.58
C GLU A 572 30.97 15.24 10.98
N ALA A 573 32.04 15.38 11.77
CA ALA A 573 32.06 14.94 13.15
C ALA A 573 31.13 15.82 14.00
N ALA A 574 29.96 15.31 14.35
CA ALA A 574 29.18 15.84 15.46
C ALA A 574 29.97 15.62 16.77
N ALA A 575 29.87 16.56 17.71
CA ALA A 575 30.50 16.40 19.02
C ALA A 575 29.86 15.21 19.75
N VAL A 576 30.61 14.13 19.89
CA VAL A 576 30.20 12.94 20.66
C VAL A 576 30.11 13.35 22.14
N PRO A 577 28.93 13.22 22.79
CA PRO A 577 28.83 13.43 24.23
C PRO A 577 29.62 12.35 24.95
N GLU A 578 30.40 12.74 25.95
CA GLU A 578 31.17 11.76 26.71
C GLU A 578 30.24 10.71 27.34
N PRO A 579 30.62 9.42 27.40
CA PRO A 579 29.77 8.34 27.92
C PRO A 579 29.18 8.63 29.30
N SER A 580 29.91 9.39 30.14
CA SER A 580 29.42 9.83 31.44
C SER A 580 28.23 10.79 31.36
N ALA A 581 28.15 11.64 30.34
CA ALA A 581 27.05 12.57 30.13
C ALA A 581 25.76 11.83 29.72
N VAL A 582 25.87 10.81 28.85
CA VAL A 582 24.76 9.92 28.48
C VAL A 582 24.30 9.10 29.69
N MET A 583 25.22 8.59 30.49
CA MET A 583 24.88 7.87 31.73
C MET A 583 24.22 8.79 32.78
N LEU A 584 24.63 10.06 32.86
CA LEU A 584 24.01 11.06 33.73
C LEU A 584 22.60 11.43 33.27
N SER A 585 22.36 11.57 31.97
CA SER A 585 21.02 11.85 31.43
C SER A 585 20.08 10.65 31.60
N LEU A 586 20.58 9.42 31.41
CA LEU A 586 19.87 8.18 31.73
C LEU A 586 19.47 8.15 33.21
N ALA A 587 20.42 8.38 34.12
CA ALA A 587 20.16 8.40 35.56
C ALA A 587 19.14 9.48 35.97
N ALA A 588 19.27 10.69 35.43
CA ALA A 588 18.33 11.79 35.71
C ALA A 588 16.90 11.46 35.22
N THR A 589 16.78 10.84 34.04
CA THR A 589 15.49 10.47 33.45
C THR A 589 14.84 9.31 34.20
N SER A 590 15.62 8.29 34.59
CA SER A 590 15.14 7.17 35.41
C SER A 590 14.69 7.62 36.80
N ILE A 591 15.37 8.60 37.42
CA ILE A 591 14.95 9.20 38.68
C ILE A 591 13.63 9.96 38.51
N LEU A 592 13.49 10.77 37.47
CA LEU A 592 12.25 11.49 37.17
C LEU A 592 11.07 10.55 36.91
N LEU A 593 11.28 9.44 36.18
CA LEU A 593 10.27 8.40 35.94
C LEU A 593 9.91 7.64 37.23
N ALA A 594 10.89 7.34 38.09
CA ALA A 594 10.66 6.71 39.40
C ALA A 594 9.88 7.63 40.35
N MET A 595 10.11 8.94 40.28
CA MET A 595 9.34 9.94 41.04
C MET A 595 7.90 10.07 40.51
N ARG A 596 7.69 9.96 39.19
CA ARG A 596 6.37 10.03 38.55
C ARG A 596 5.49 8.80 38.77
N ARG A 597 6.08 7.64 39.13
CA ARG A 597 5.35 6.42 39.54
C ARG A 597 4.99 6.39 41.03
N ARG A 598 5.47 7.36 41.83
CA ARG A 598 5.20 7.49 43.27
C ARG A 598 4.29 8.66 43.64
N ALA A 599 3.88 9.46 42.67
CA ALA A 599 2.83 10.47 42.76
C ALA A 599 1.60 9.94 42.00
#